data_AF-A0A0P6Y878-F1
#
_entry.id   AF-A0A0P6Y878-F1
#
_cell.length_a   1.000
_cell.length_b   1.000
_cell.length_c   1.000
_cell.angle_alpha   90.00
_cell.angle_beta   90.00
_cell.angle_gamma   90.00
#
_symmetry.space_group_name_H-M   'P 1'
#
loop_
_entity.id
_entity.type
_entity.pdbx_description
1 polymer ?
#
loop_
_entity_poly.entity_id
_entity_poly.type
_entity_poly.pdbx_seq_one_letter_code
_entity_poly.pdbx_strand_id
1 'polypeptide(L)'
;MGAEIVQAQYDQLTQVASRFGKQSEVVDQINSQIRQSYDSLANGGWMGDAAKAFFNEMQSEIFPVMQRLTSVLREAQTVTQQISSVFQQAEQEASKVMTFGDGGASAGNGSTSFSAAAQGFAAGAAAGNQLPPPRMYIVNGINAKDGDGVPHTDSAAFRQFLADRGYDPNQIVAMPAIYNTNYVTDLKGTDLKGTNHGGWLSPVDWLTGAGAGIVNKVTGAGAGIVNGGSQLFNTVVGVSEVVQEYTMQDQGKYTRETYANIVNDLKQNPLLPGQTVMMIGHSGGGAVVSNLAPMLENNLGVDVSGVVTMGSPVANADRAMQYAKFLSISDKGDYIGQPWIRSDEGRNFITPGLMTGILAPKSLPFVVPGVLGADQASRDAGINYFTTNANAGNPISNHNSYWSSNEVVSILKNSYPQVAPYLK
;
A
#
# COMPACT_ATOMS: atom_id res chain seq x y z
N MET A 1 -45.70 -23.60 3.65
CA MET A 1 -44.25 -23.63 3.95
C MET A 1 -43.60 -22.75 2.92
N GLY A 2 -42.97 -21.63 3.32
CA GLY A 2 -42.24 -20.79 2.37
C GLY A 2 -41.03 -21.56 1.86
N ALA A 3 -40.80 -21.56 0.55
CA ALA A 3 -39.60 -22.17 -0.02
C ALA A 3 -38.37 -21.40 0.49
N GLU A 4 -37.27 -22.11 0.73
CA GLU A 4 -35.98 -21.52 1.03
C GLU A 4 -35.51 -20.71 -0.18
N ILE A 5 -35.31 -19.40 -0.01
CA ILE A 5 -34.83 -18.52 -1.06
C ILE A 5 -33.30 -18.64 -1.09
N VAL A 6 -32.78 -19.29 -2.13
CA VAL A 6 -31.35 -19.32 -2.41
C VAL A 6 -31.04 -18.14 -3.32
N GLN A 7 -30.33 -17.12 -2.79
CA GLN A 7 -29.87 -15.96 -3.56
C GLN A 7 -28.34 -15.96 -3.63
N ALA A 8 -27.79 -16.02 -4.84
CA ALA A 8 -26.35 -15.97 -5.03
C ALA A 8 -25.82 -14.53 -4.90
N GLN A 9 -24.69 -14.38 -4.21
CA GLN A 9 -23.97 -13.11 -4.11
C GLN A 9 -22.82 -13.12 -5.14
N TYR A 10 -23.14 -12.85 -6.41
CA TYR A 10 -22.19 -12.98 -7.53
C TYR A 10 -20.91 -12.16 -7.37
N ASP A 11 -21.02 -10.96 -6.82
CA ASP A 11 -19.87 -10.10 -6.56
C ASP A 11 -18.91 -10.74 -5.55
N GLN A 12 -19.45 -11.35 -4.50
CA GLN A 12 -18.65 -12.05 -3.50
C GLN A 12 -17.98 -13.31 -4.08
N LEU A 13 -18.69 -14.10 -4.89
CA LEU A 13 -18.09 -15.26 -5.56
C LEU A 13 -16.95 -14.85 -6.49
N THR A 14 -17.12 -13.75 -7.22
CA THR A 14 -16.10 -13.19 -8.10
C THR A 14 -14.87 -12.72 -7.31
N GLN A 15 -15.09 -12.04 -6.18
CA GLN A 15 -14.02 -11.61 -5.28
C GLN A 15 -13.25 -12.80 -4.69
N VAL A 16 -13.96 -13.84 -4.22
CA VAL A 16 -13.35 -15.05 -3.68
C VAL A 16 -12.50 -15.77 -4.73
N ALA A 17 -13.02 -15.92 -5.96
CA ALA A 17 -12.27 -16.51 -7.06
C ALA A 17 -11.00 -15.70 -7.38
N SER A 18 -11.10 -14.37 -7.41
CA SER A 18 -9.95 -13.48 -7.62
C SER A 18 -8.87 -13.65 -6.53
N ARG A 19 -9.28 -13.75 -5.26
CA ARG A 19 -8.34 -13.98 -4.14
C ARG A 19 -7.60 -15.30 -4.25
N PHE A 20 -8.28 -16.39 -4.63
CA PHE A 20 -7.61 -17.68 -4.89
C PHE A 20 -6.58 -17.57 -6.02
N GLY A 21 -6.93 -16.86 -7.09
CA GLY A 21 -6.00 -16.58 -8.19
C GLY A 21 -4.75 -15.84 -7.70
N LYS A 22 -4.92 -14.68 -7.03
CA LYS A 22 -3.83 -13.88 -6.46
C LYS A 22 -2.94 -14.72 -5.53
N GLN A 23 -3.52 -15.50 -4.62
CA GLN A 23 -2.77 -16.35 -3.69
C GLN A 23 -1.95 -17.42 -4.42
N SER A 24 -2.49 -18.02 -5.49
CA SER A 24 -1.76 -19.00 -6.29
C SER A 24 -0.51 -18.40 -6.95
N GLU A 25 -0.61 -17.14 -7.42
CA GLU A 25 0.51 -16.42 -8.02
C GLU A 25 1.60 -16.11 -6.99
N VAL A 26 1.20 -15.69 -5.78
CA VAL A 26 2.14 -15.44 -4.67
C VAL A 26 2.90 -16.72 -4.29
N VAL A 27 2.20 -17.86 -4.16
CA VAL A 27 2.85 -19.15 -3.84
C VAL A 27 3.83 -19.57 -4.94
N ASP A 28 3.50 -19.35 -6.21
CA ASP A 28 4.39 -19.64 -7.33
C ASP A 28 5.64 -18.76 -7.36
N GLN A 29 5.51 -17.48 -7.02
CA GLN A 29 6.65 -16.57 -6.89
C GLN A 29 7.59 -17.02 -5.76
N ILE A 30 7.04 -17.33 -4.57
CA ILE A 30 7.80 -17.85 -3.43
C ILE A 30 8.52 -19.15 -3.82
N ASN A 31 7.81 -20.10 -4.45
CA ASN A 31 8.39 -21.36 -4.90
C ASN A 31 9.56 -21.13 -5.88
N SER A 32 9.44 -20.17 -6.79
CA SER A 32 10.50 -19.81 -7.75
C SER A 32 11.74 -19.23 -7.05
N GLN A 33 11.56 -18.34 -6.08
CA GLN A 33 12.66 -17.77 -5.30
C GLN A 33 13.39 -18.82 -4.43
N ILE A 34 12.62 -19.71 -3.80
CA ILE A 34 13.18 -20.84 -3.04
C ILE A 34 13.99 -21.74 -3.95
N ARG A 35 13.50 -22.05 -5.16
CA ARG A 35 14.24 -22.86 -6.15
C ARG A 35 15.55 -22.20 -6.58
N GLN A 36 15.55 -20.90 -6.85
CA GLN A 36 16.79 -20.17 -7.18
C GLN A 36 17.82 -20.24 -6.04
N SER A 37 17.36 -20.07 -4.80
CA SER A 37 18.22 -20.20 -3.61
C SER A 37 18.74 -21.63 -3.45
N TYR A 38 17.87 -22.62 -3.64
CA TYR A 38 18.20 -24.04 -3.61
C TYR A 38 19.26 -24.39 -4.67
N ASP A 39 19.10 -23.92 -5.91
CA ASP A 39 20.02 -24.21 -7.02
C ASP A 39 21.41 -23.64 -6.76
N SER A 40 21.50 -22.45 -6.15
CA SER A 40 22.78 -21.85 -5.74
C SER A 40 23.52 -22.73 -4.71
N LEU A 41 22.79 -23.30 -3.75
CA LEU A 41 23.36 -24.20 -2.75
C LEU A 41 23.73 -25.58 -3.34
N ALA A 42 22.85 -26.12 -4.19
CA ALA A 42 23.02 -27.45 -4.79
C ALA A 42 24.18 -27.52 -5.78
N ASN A 43 24.49 -26.43 -6.49
CA ASN A 43 25.59 -26.35 -7.47
C ASN A 43 26.98 -26.15 -6.84
N GLY A 44 27.19 -26.67 -5.62
CA GLY A 44 28.49 -26.70 -4.96
C GLY A 44 28.70 -25.61 -3.90
N GLY A 45 27.70 -24.78 -3.62
CA GLY A 45 27.72 -23.85 -2.50
C GLY A 45 27.67 -24.54 -1.13
N TRP A 46 27.10 -25.74 -1.06
CA TRP A 46 27.00 -26.52 0.17
C TRP A 46 27.11 -28.03 -0.08
N MET A 47 28.02 -28.70 0.63
CA MET A 47 28.33 -30.13 0.46
C MET A 47 28.37 -30.85 1.82
N GLY A 48 28.29 -32.19 1.78
CA GLY A 48 28.29 -33.06 2.95
C GLY A 48 26.96 -33.78 3.17
N ASP A 49 26.88 -34.64 4.18
CA ASP A 49 25.71 -35.49 4.39
C ASP A 49 24.48 -34.70 4.85
N ALA A 50 24.68 -33.61 5.62
CA ALA A 50 23.60 -32.68 5.96
C ALA A 50 23.02 -31.97 4.72
N ALA A 51 23.88 -31.56 3.78
CA ALA A 51 23.43 -30.95 2.52
C ALA A 51 22.61 -31.95 1.69
N LYS A 52 23.04 -33.22 1.59
CA LYS A 52 22.29 -34.28 0.91
C LYS A 52 20.90 -34.49 1.54
N ALA A 53 20.82 -34.54 2.87
CA ALA A 53 19.55 -34.71 3.57
C ALA A 53 18.59 -33.55 3.28
N PHE A 54 19.07 -32.31 3.38
CA PHE A 54 18.30 -31.11 3.01
C PHE A 54 17.83 -31.15 1.56
N PHE A 55 18.71 -31.45 0.59
CA PHE A 55 18.33 -31.49 -0.81
C PHE A 55 17.29 -32.58 -1.12
N ASN A 56 17.40 -33.72 -0.45
CA ASN A 56 16.41 -34.79 -0.56
C ASN A 56 15.04 -34.34 -0.03
N GLU A 57 14.98 -33.72 1.14
CA GLU A 57 13.73 -33.18 1.72
C GLU A 57 13.10 -32.13 0.82
N MET A 58 13.90 -31.18 0.32
CA MET A 58 13.43 -30.13 -0.59
C MET A 58 12.80 -30.72 -1.87
N GLN A 59 13.44 -31.71 -2.48
CA GLN A 59 12.96 -32.33 -3.72
C GLN A 59 11.76 -33.27 -3.51
N SER A 60 11.77 -34.06 -2.44
CA SER A 60 10.78 -35.13 -2.24
C SER A 60 9.53 -34.68 -1.46
N GLU A 61 9.64 -33.64 -0.64
CA GLU A 61 8.56 -33.19 0.24
C GLU A 61 8.15 -31.76 -0.04
N ILE A 62 9.06 -30.79 0.10
CA ILE A 62 8.73 -29.37 0.10
C ILE A 62 8.23 -28.90 -1.27
N PHE A 63 9.00 -29.14 -2.34
CA PHE A 63 8.60 -28.68 -3.68
C PHE A 63 7.30 -29.33 -4.18
N PRO A 64 7.06 -30.64 -4.00
CA PRO A 64 5.77 -31.24 -4.31
C PRO A 64 4.59 -30.68 -3.51
N VAL A 65 4.79 -30.33 -2.23
CA VAL A 65 3.73 -29.68 -1.41
C VAL A 65 3.39 -28.30 -1.96
N MET A 66 4.39 -27.47 -2.26
CA MET A 66 4.17 -26.13 -2.83
C MET A 66 3.40 -26.20 -4.17
N GLN A 67 3.78 -27.15 -5.04
CA GLN A 67 3.08 -27.35 -6.30
C GLN A 67 1.62 -27.80 -6.11
N ARG A 68 1.36 -28.71 -5.15
CA ARG A 68 -0.01 -29.11 -4.80
C ARG A 68 -0.82 -27.94 -4.27
N LEU A 69 -0.24 -27.09 -3.42
CA LEU A 69 -0.88 -25.90 -2.89
C LEU A 69 -1.31 -24.94 -4.02
N THR A 70 -0.40 -24.59 -4.94
CA THR A 70 -0.74 -23.77 -6.11
C THR A 70 -1.88 -24.40 -6.92
N SER A 71 -1.82 -25.71 -7.16
CA SER A 71 -2.85 -26.43 -7.92
C SER A 71 -4.24 -26.32 -7.27
N VAL A 72 -4.31 -26.53 -5.96
CA VAL A 72 -5.57 -26.44 -5.20
C VAL A 72 -6.13 -25.02 -5.23
N LEU A 73 -5.28 -23.99 -5.11
CA LEU A 73 -5.73 -22.60 -5.19
C LEU A 73 -6.31 -22.26 -6.56
N ARG A 74 -5.66 -22.69 -7.65
CA ARG A 74 -6.19 -22.52 -9.03
C ARG A 74 -7.48 -23.29 -9.28
N GLU A 75 -7.58 -24.50 -8.73
CA GLU A 75 -8.80 -25.30 -8.80
C GLU A 75 -9.94 -24.64 -8.03
N ALA A 76 -9.67 -24.12 -6.83
CA ALA A 76 -10.64 -23.37 -6.04
C ALA A 76 -11.15 -22.12 -6.76
N GLN A 77 -10.27 -21.36 -7.43
CA GLN A 77 -10.67 -20.25 -8.30
C GLN A 77 -11.62 -20.72 -9.41
N THR A 78 -11.26 -21.79 -10.12
CA THR A 78 -12.03 -22.34 -11.24
C THR A 78 -13.41 -22.83 -10.80
N VAL A 79 -13.47 -23.62 -9.72
CA VAL A 79 -14.73 -24.12 -9.14
C VAL A 79 -15.61 -22.97 -8.69
N THR A 80 -15.06 -21.94 -8.05
CA THR A 80 -15.83 -20.76 -7.62
C THR A 80 -16.47 -20.04 -8.82
N GLN A 81 -15.74 -19.90 -9.93
CA GLN A 81 -16.27 -19.30 -11.16
C GLN A 81 -17.37 -20.17 -11.81
N GLN A 82 -17.18 -21.49 -11.80
CA GLN A 82 -18.19 -22.44 -12.29
C GLN A 82 -19.48 -22.36 -11.47
N ILE A 83 -19.38 -22.30 -10.15
CA ILE A 83 -20.54 -22.11 -9.25
C ILE A 83 -21.29 -20.83 -9.64
N SER A 84 -20.58 -19.71 -9.78
CA SER A 84 -21.18 -18.43 -10.21
C SER A 84 -21.93 -18.57 -11.54
N SER A 85 -21.33 -19.23 -12.54
CA SER A 85 -21.96 -19.44 -13.84
C SER A 85 -23.22 -20.33 -13.77
N VAL A 86 -23.17 -21.41 -12.98
CA VAL A 86 -24.33 -22.31 -12.80
C VAL A 86 -25.51 -21.57 -12.16
N PHE A 87 -25.25 -20.75 -11.14
CA PHE A 87 -26.30 -19.93 -10.52
C PHE A 87 -26.90 -18.92 -11.51
N GLN A 88 -26.07 -18.24 -12.31
CA GLN A 88 -26.56 -17.30 -13.33
C GLN A 88 -27.45 -17.99 -14.37
N GLN A 89 -27.06 -19.18 -14.82
CA GLN A 89 -27.85 -19.96 -15.78
C GLN A 89 -29.18 -20.39 -15.17
N ALA A 90 -29.17 -20.90 -13.94
CA ALA A 90 -30.38 -21.30 -13.23
C ALA A 90 -31.36 -20.12 -13.03
N GLU A 91 -30.85 -18.93 -12.67
CA GLU A 91 -31.69 -17.73 -12.53
C GLU A 91 -32.29 -17.28 -13.87
N GLN A 92 -31.53 -17.34 -14.97
CA GLN A 92 -32.02 -17.02 -16.31
C GLN A 92 -33.08 -18.02 -16.81
N GLU A 93 -32.95 -19.30 -16.45
CA GLU A 93 -33.95 -20.32 -16.78
C GLU A 93 -35.23 -20.12 -15.95
N ALA A 94 -35.09 -19.85 -14.65
CA ALA A 94 -36.22 -19.53 -13.78
C ALA A 94 -36.98 -18.27 -14.25
N SER A 95 -36.27 -17.23 -14.68
CA SER A 95 -36.89 -16.00 -15.17
C SER A 95 -37.70 -16.20 -16.45
N LYS A 96 -37.31 -17.15 -17.31
CA LYS A 96 -38.07 -17.48 -18.54
C LYS A 96 -39.43 -18.08 -18.22
N VAL A 97 -39.51 -18.96 -17.21
CA VAL A 97 -40.77 -19.59 -16.78
C VAL A 97 -41.69 -18.58 -16.09
N MET A 98 -41.13 -17.53 -15.46
CA MET A 98 -41.88 -16.44 -14.85
C MET A 98 -42.38 -15.38 -15.85
N THR A 99 -42.32 -15.64 -17.16
CA THR A 99 -43.09 -14.80 -18.10
C THR A 99 -44.57 -14.93 -17.75
N PHE A 100 -45.15 -13.87 -17.18
CA PHE A 100 -46.58 -13.77 -16.92
C PHE A 100 -47.27 -13.92 -18.28
N GLY A 101 -47.74 -15.14 -18.55
CA GLY A 101 -48.50 -15.41 -19.76
C GLY A 101 -49.60 -14.37 -19.87
N ASP A 102 -49.71 -13.77 -21.07
CA ASP A 102 -50.64 -12.72 -21.49
C ASP A 102 -52.10 -13.01 -21.14
N GLY A 103 -52.41 -13.02 -19.85
CA GLY A 103 -53.73 -13.13 -19.26
C GLY A 103 -54.44 -11.78 -19.36
N GLY A 104 -54.75 -11.38 -20.60
CA GLY A 104 -55.95 -10.61 -20.92
C GLY A 104 -56.10 -9.25 -20.24
N ALA A 105 -55.33 -8.27 -20.68
CA ALA A 105 -55.85 -6.91 -20.84
C ALA A 105 -55.61 -6.46 -22.29
N SER A 106 -56.44 -7.00 -23.18
CA SER A 106 -56.72 -6.38 -24.47
C SER A 106 -57.27 -4.97 -24.22
N ALA A 107 -56.43 -3.95 -24.37
CA ALA A 107 -56.91 -2.58 -24.56
C ALA A 107 -55.97 -1.81 -25.48
N GLY A 108 -56.46 -1.52 -26.69
CA GLY A 108 -56.10 -0.30 -27.39
C GLY A 108 -54.98 -0.42 -28.42
N ASN A 109 -55.41 -0.72 -29.64
CA ASN A 109 -54.73 -0.44 -30.89
C ASN A 109 -54.11 0.98 -30.89
N GLY A 110 -52.79 1.07 -30.71
CA GLY A 110 -52.03 2.31 -30.67
C GLY A 110 -50.70 2.13 -31.39
N SER A 111 -50.75 2.10 -32.72
CA SER A 111 -49.58 2.05 -33.59
C SER A 111 -48.82 3.38 -33.57
N THR A 112 -47.97 3.60 -32.59
CA THR A 112 -46.99 4.70 -32.65
C THR A 112 -45.70 4.35 -31.88
N SER A 113 -44.61 4.24 -32.65
CA SER A 113 -43.27 4.66 -32.22
C SER A 113 -42.55 3.86 -31.12
N PHE A 114 -42.08 2.64 -31.43
CA PHE A 114 -41.02 1.97 -30.63
C PHE A 114 -39.66 1.86 -31.34
N SER A 115 -39.51 2.37 -32.56
CA SER A 115 -38.22 2.37 -33.28
C SER A 115 -37.24 3.47 -32.84
N ALA A 116 -37.66 4.45 -32.02
CA ALA A 116 -36.79 5.51 -31.50
C ALA A 116 -36.20 5.21 -30.09
N ALA A 117 -36.74 4.24 -29.36
CA ALA A 117 -36.24 3.88 -28.03
C ALA A 117 -35.06 2.90 -28.10
N ALA A 118 -35.00 2.02 -29.11
CA ALA A 118 -33.90 1.06 -29.27
C ALA A 118 -32.53 1.72 -29.59
N GLN A 119 -32.53 2.91 -30.19
CA GLN A 119 -31.31 3.71 -30.39
C GLN A 119 -30.92 4.57 -29.18
N GLY A 120 -31.82 4.76 -28.21
CA GLY A 120 -31.51 5.40 -26.92
C GLY A 120 -30.88 4.44 -25.89
N PHE A 121 -31.20 3.14 -25.95
CA PHE A 121 -30.62 2.14 -25.05
C PHE A 121 -29.19 1.71 -25.44
N ALA A 122 -28.80 1.84 -26.72
CA ALA A 122 -27.44 1.55 -27.15
C ALA A 122 -26.43 2.65 -26.73
N ALA A 123 -26.87 3.90 -26.53
CA ALA A 123 -26.04 4.97 -25.99
C ALA A 123 -26.03 5.01 -24.44
N GLY A 124 -27.04 4.43 -23.78
CA GLY A 124 -27.10 4.30 -22.32
C GLY A 124 -26.35 3.08 -21.76
N ALA A 125 -26.16 2.03 -22.56
CA ALA A 125 -25.47 0.81 -22.11
C ALA A 125 -23.94 0.99 -21.92
N ALA A 126 -23.32 1.98 -22.56
CA ALA A 126 -21.90 2.29 -22.35
C ALA A 126 -21.63 3.08 -21.04
N ALA A 127 -22.63 3.77 -20.50
CA ALA A 127 -22.54 4.50 -19.23
C ALA A 127 -22.94 3.65 -18.01
N GLY A 128 -23.57 2.48 -18.23
CA GLY A 128 -24.18 1.68 -17.16
C GLY A 128 -23.24 0.76 -16.39
N ASN A 129 -22.04 0.48 -16.89
CA ASN A 129 -21.10 -0.45 -16.26
C ASN A 129 -19.87 0.22 -15.63
N GLN A 130 -19.90 1.55 -15.50
CA GLN A 130 -18.79 2.24 -14.85
C GLN A 130 -18.89 2.02 -13.34
N LEU A 131 -18.04 1.13 -12.80
CA LEU A 131 -17.90 0.93 -11.37
C LEU A 131 -17.70 2.28 -10.67
N PRO A 132 -18.24 2.50 -9.46
CA PRO A 132 -18.04 3.73 -8.72
C PRO A 132 -16.53 4.03 -8.55
N PRO A 133 -16.14 5.32 -8.54
CA PRO A 133 -14.73 5.70 -8.38
C PRO A 133 -14.19 5.17 -7.05
N PRO A 134 -12.91 4.77 -6.96
CA PRO A 134 -12.32 4.32 -5.70
C PRO A 134 -12.48 5.36 -4.59
N ARG A 135 -12.72 4.94 -3.35
CA ARG A 135 -12.64 5.86 -2.21
C ARG A 135 -11.16 6.09 -1.88
N MET A 136 -10.71 7.34 -1.95
CA MET A 136 -9.32 7.74 -1.77
C MET A 136 -9.05 8.18 -0.33
N TYR A 137 -8.06 7.55 0.31
CA TYR A 137 -7.54 7.96 1.61
C TYR A 137 -6.16 8.58 1.46
N ILE A 138 -6.02 9.85 1.83
CA ILE A 138 -4.77 10.60 1.75
C ILE A 138 -4.15 10.68 3.13
N VAL A 139 -2.94 10.16 3.29
CA VAL A 139 -2.21 10.08 4.56
C VAL A 139 -0.91 10.86 4.45
N ASN A 140 -0.79 11.94 5.22
CA ASN A 140 0.43 12.76 5.23
C ASN A 140 1.30 12.42 6.44
N GLY A 141 2.58 12.11 6.18
CA GLY A 141 3.57 11.86 7.22
C GLY A 141 3.98 13.13 7.96
N ILE A 142 4.78 13.98 7.32
CA ILE A 142 5.52 15.08 7.97
C ILE A 142 5.02 16.44 7.46
N ASN A 143 4.88 17.42 8.37
CA ASN A 143 4.23 18.77 8.29
C ASN A 143 2.72 18.77 8.69
N ALA A 144 2.24 19.58 9.66
CA ALA A 144 2.72 20.90 10.10
C ALA A 144 2.34 21.26 11.56
N LYS A 145 3.07 22.24 12.08
CA LYS A 145 2.91 23.20 13.19
C LYS A 145 1.68 23.31 14.14
N ASP A 146 0.60 22.53 14.06
CA ASP A 146 -0.49 22.58 15.06
C ASP A 146 -1.01 21.19 15.41
N GLY A 147 -0.93 20.82 16.69
CA GLY A 147 -1.30 19.49 17.22
C GLY A 147 -2.81 19.28 17.40
N ASP A 148 -3.64 19.90 16.57
CA ASP A 148 -5.10 19.96 16.73
C ASP A 148 -5.85 18.82 16.01
N GLY A 149 -5.14 17.97 15.26
CA GLY A 149 -5.73 16.84 14.54
C GLY A 149 -6.52 17.24 13.29
N VAL A 150 -6.39 18.49 12.82
CA VAL A 150 -7.02 18.95 11.59
C VAL A 150 -6.17 18.54 10.39
N PRO A 151 -6.75 17.96 9.30
CA PRO A 151 -6.00 17.67 8.08
C PRO A 151 -5.35 18.95 7.55
N HIS A 152 -4.02 19.00 7.51
CA HIS A 152 -3.30 20.21 7.13
C HIS A 152 -3.58 20.61 5.68
N THR A 153 -3.19 21.86 5.39
CA THR A 153 -3.30 22.50 4.08
C THR A 153 -2.85 21.61 2.94
N ASP A 154 -1.88 20.71 3.13
CA ASP A 154 -1.34 19.92 2.03
C ASP A 154 -2.25 18.75 1.61
N SER A 155 -2.79 17.96 2.55
CA SER A 155 -3.74 16.88 2.22
C SER A 155 -5.13 17.44 1.88
N ALA A 156 -5.54 18.52 2.54
CA ALA A 156 -6.75 19.26 2.20
C ALA A 156 -6.65 19.96 0.83
N ALA A 157 -5.50 20.57 0.51
CA ALA A 157 -5.25 21.15 -0.81
C ALA A 157 -5.15 20.06 -1.87
N PHE A 158 -4.55 18.89 -1.57
CA PHE A 158 -4.55 17.80 -2.54
C PHE A 158 -5.97 17.28 -2.81
N ARG A 159 -6.78 17.15 -1.76
CA ARG A 159 -8.21 16.84 -1.91
C ARG A 159 -8.91 17.87 -2.81
N GLN A 160 -8.71 19.16 -2.55
CA GLN A 160 -9.27 20.22 -3.38
C GLN A 160 -8.74 20.16 -4.81
N PHE A 161 -7.45 19.90 -4.99
CA PHE A 161 -6.78 19.81 -6.28
C PHE A 161 -7.31 18.66 -7.15
N LEU A 162 -7.60 17.51 -6.54
CA LEU A 162 -8.28 16.39 -7.21
C LEU A 162 -9.74 16.73 -7.51
N ALA A 163 -10.44 17.41 -6.60
CA ALA A 163 -11.81 17.85 -6.78
C ALA A 163 -11.95 18.88 -7.92
N ASP A 164 -11.01 19.82 -8.03
CA ASP A 164 -10.92 20.80 -9.12
C ASP A 164 -10.68 20.12 -10.48
N ARG A 165 -10.14 18.90 -10.45
CA ARG A 165 -10.01 17.99 -11.61
C ARG A 165 -11.17 17.02 -11.71
N GLY A 166 -12.32 17.32 -11.11
CA GLY A 166 -13.55 16.56 -11.33
C GLY A 166 -13.67 15.25 -10.54
N TYR A 167 -12.73 14.93 -9.65
CA TYR A 167 -12.94 13.83 -8.71
C TYR A 167 -14.02 14.22 -7.70
N ASP A 168 -14.87 13.27 -7.30
CA ASP A 168 -15.90 13.57 -6.30
C ASP A 168 -15.24 13.85 -4.93
N PRO A 169 -15.39 15.07 -4.37
CA PRO A 169 -14.78 15.41 -3.08
C PRO A 169 -15.32 14.58 -1.91
N ASN A 170 -16.47 13.90 -2.05
CA ASN A 170 -17.02 12.98 -1.05
C ASN A 170 -16.34 11.60 -1.07
N GLN A 171 -15.59 11.31 -2.13
CA GLN A 171 -14.81 10.09 -2.29
C GLN A 171 -13.35 10.29 -1.90
N ILE A 172 -12.99 11.46 -1.37
CA ILE A 172 -11.63 11.77 -0.92
C ILE A 172 -11.67 12.12 0.56
N VAL A 173 -10.96 11.35 1.37
CA VAL A 173 -10.82 11.58 2.80
C VAL A 173 -9.35 11.85 3.11
N ALA A 174 -9.09 13.09 3.54
CA ALA A 174 -7.78 13.48 4.04
C ALA A 174 -7.67 13.08 5.51
N MET A 175 -6.71 12.20 5.82
CA MET A 175 -6.45 11.76 7.18
C MET A 175 -5.68 12.81 7.97
N PRO A 176 -5.81 12.81 9.31
CA PRO A 176 -4.95 13.61 10.18
C PRO A 176 -3.47 13.34 9.90
N ALA A 177 -2.63 14.37 10.05
CA ALA A 177 -1.19 14.20 9.93
C ALA A 177 -0.66 13.30 11.04
N ILE A 178 0.31 12.48 10.69
CA ILE A 178 0.79 11.39 11.53
C ILE A 178 1.90 11.85 12.50
N TYR A 179 2.90 12.58 12.02
CA TYR A 179 4.00 13.03 12.86
C TYR A 179 3.73 14.45 13.36
N ASN A 180 3.41 14.58 14.65
CA ASN A 180 3.18 15.87 15.28
C ASN A 180 4.53 16.53 15.63
N THR A 181 4.91 17.56 14.89
CA THR A 181 6.14 18.32 15.13
C THR A 181 6.06 19.30 16.30
N ASN A 182 4.90 19.42 16.98
CA ASN A 182 4.71 20.38 18.08
C ASN A 182 5.20 19.90 19.44
N TYR A 183 5.93 18.80 19.51
CA TYR A 183 6.74 18.54 20.69
C TYR A 183 7.89 19.58 20.75
N VAL A 184 7.61 20.74 21.34
CA VAL A 184 8.59 21.43 22.18
C VAL A 184 8.84 20.47 23.34
N THR A 185 9.66 19.45 23.12
CA THR A 185 10.12 18.62 24.23
C THR A 185 10.93 19.54 25.13
N ASP A 186 10.35 19.95 26.27
CA ASP A 186 11.13 20.45 27.41
C ASP A 186 11.93 19.26 27.96
N LEU A 187 13.06 18.95 27.30
CA LEU A 187 13.98 17.87 27.69
C LEU A 187 14.83 18.28 28.91
N LYS A 188 14.34 19.15 29.79
CA LYS A 188 14.91 19.28 31.13
C LYS A 188 14.56 18.03 31.93
N GLY A 189 15.31 16.95 31.71
CA GLY A 189 15.34 15.79 32.62
C GLY A 189 14.87 14.45 32.07
N THR A 190 14.70 14.25 30.76
CA THR A 190 14.46 12.92 30.20
C THR A 190 15.75 12.11 30.12
N ASP A 191 16.07 11.44 31.23
CA ASP A 191 16.95 10.28 31.24
C ASP A 191 16.27 9.16 30.44
N LEU A 192 16.66 8.99 29.16
CA LEU A 192 16.24 7.85 28.34
C LEU A 192 16.84 6.57 28.94
N LYS A 193 16.15 6.01 29.94
CA LYS A 193 16.48 4.69 30.48
C LYS A 193 16.12 3.65 29.43
N GLY A 194 17.15 3.00 28.88
CA GLY A 194 16.98 1.95 27.88
C GLY A 194 15.94 0.92 28.33
N THR A 195 14.92 0.69 27.52
CA THR A 195 13.92 -0.34 27.75
C THR A 195 14.54 -1.70 27.47
N ASN A 196 14.91 -2.40 28.54
CA ASN A 196 15.38 -3.77 28.47
C ASN A 196 14.19 -4.70 28.19
N HIS A 197 13.94 -5.03 26.93
CA HIS A 197 13.01 -6.09 26.56
C HIS A 197 13.77 -7.42 26.59
N GLY A 198 13.86 -8.00 27.79
CA GLY A 198 14.65 -9.20 28.10
C GLY A 198 14.19 -10.48 27.40
N GLY A 199 14.68 -10.69 26.17
CA GLY A 199 14.61 -11.96 25.46
C GLY A 199 15.93 -12.24 24.73
N TRP A 200 16.50 -13.44 24.95
CA TRP A 200 17.81 -13.90 24.46
C TRP A 200 17.99 -13.91 22.92
N LEU A 201 16.95 -13.62 22.13
CA LEU A 201 16.98 -13.56 20.65
C LEU A 201 16.24 -12.35 20.05
N SER A 202 16.10 -11.23 20.77
CA SER A 202 15.50 -10.01 20.21
C SER A 202 16.55 -9.17 19.45
N PRO A 203 16.34 -8.82 18.16
CA PRO A 203 17.20 -7.89 17.41
C PRO A 203 17.13 -6.43 17.89
N VAL A 204 16.37 -6.14 18.95
CA VAL A 204 16.11 -4.78 19.48
C VAL A 204 17.19 -4.33 20.48
N ASP A 205 18.38 -4.93 20.45
CA ASP A 205 19.48 -4.57 21.38
C ASP A 205 20.37 -3.42 20.87
N TRP A 206 20.14 -2.90 19.65
CA TRP A 206 20.96 -1.80 19.11
C TRP A 206 20.77 -0.44 19.83
N LEU A 207 19.71 -0.30 20.63
CA LEU A 207 19.45 0.86 21.49
C LEU A 207 19.95 0.69 22.93
N THR A 208 20.51 -0.47 23.31
CA THR A 208 21.12 -0.63 24.63
C THR A 208 22.62 -0.31 24.56
N GLY A 209 23.06 0.61 25.42
CA GLY A 209 24.47 1.00 25.56
C GLY A 209 24.95 2.08 24.57
N ALA A 210 25.40 1.68 23.38
CA ALA A 210 26.17 2.57 22.50
C ALA A 210 25.31 3.63 21.79
N GLY A 211 24.13 3.24 21.28
CA GLY A 211 23.18 4.17 20.64
C GLY A 211 22.60 5.18 21.63
N ALA A 212 22.14 4.71 22.80
CA ALA A 212 21.70 5.57 23.89
C ALA A 212 22.83 6.49 24.39
N GLY A 213 24.07 6.01 24.44
CA GLY A 213 25.24 6.81 24.81
C GLY A 213 25.59 7.92 23.83
N ILE A 214 25.40 7.70 22.52
CA ILE A 214 25.59 8.72 21.48
C ILE A 214 24.48 9.78 21.58
N VAL A 215 23.22 9.35 21.71
CA VAL A 215 22.08 10.27 21.88
C VAL A 215 22.25 11.09 23.15
N ASN A 216 22.63 10.46 24.28
CA ASN A 216 22.84 11.14 25.56
C ASN A 216 24.08 12.06 25.57
N LYS A 217 25.14 11.74 24.83
CA LYS A 217 26.30 12.64 24.66
C LYS A 217 25.95 13.85 23.81
N VAL A 218 25.13 13.68 22.78
CA VAL A 218 24.67 14.76 21.91
C VAL A 218 23.68 15.68 22.66
N THR A 219 22.82 15.14 23.53
CA THR A 219 21.92 15.93 24.37
C THR A 219 22.64 16.61 25.55
N GLY A 220 23.61 15.93 26.18
CA GLY A 220 24.36 16.47 27.33
C GLY A 220 25.38 17.55 26.98
N ALA A 221 26.01 17.48 25.81
CA ALA A 221 26.97 18.50 25.36
C ALA A 221 26.30 19.72 24.69
N GLY A 222 25.00 19.64 24.37
CA GLY A 222 24.29 20.62 23.54
C GLY A 222 23.50 21.71 24.29
N ALA A 223 23.38 21.63 25.62
CA ALA A 223 22.50 22.52 26.39
C ALA A 223 22.85 24.03 26.30
N GLY A 224 24.03 24.39 25.80
CA GLY A 224 24.46 25.79 25.57
C GLY A 224 24.26 26.33 24.15
N ILE A 225 23.90 25.52 23.16
CA ILE A 225 23.81 25.89 21.72
C ILE A 225 22.35 25.79 21.22
N VAL A 226 21.36 26.09 22.07
CA VAL A 226 19.99 25.57 21.89
C VAL A 226 19.06 26.42 21.01
N ASN A 227 19.39 27.66 20.63
CA ASN A 227 18.49 28.43 19.75
C ASN A 227 18.67 28.14 18.24
N GLY A 228 19.72 27.43 17.84
CA GLY A 228 19.93 26.99 16.44
C GLY A 228 19.72 25.49 16.20
N GLY A 229 19.65 24.67 17.26
CA GLY A 229 19.62 23.20 17.17
C GLY A 229 18.24 22.55 17.11
N SER A 230 17.14 23.29 17.36
CA SER A 230 15.78 22.71 17.43
C SER A 230 15.31 22.05 16.12
N GLN A 231 15.77 22.52 14.96
CA GLN A 231 15.44 21.92 13.67
C GLN A 231 16.07 20.54 13.48
N LEU A 232 17.29 20.34 13.97
CA LEU A 232 17.98 19.05 13.90
C LEU A 232 17.33 18.02 14.84
N PHE A 233 16.97 18.43 16.05
CA PHE A 233 16.31 17.54 17.02
C PHE A 233 14.88 17.14 16.62
N ASN A 234 14.07 18.05 16.08
CA ASN A 234 12.74 17.70 15.56
C ASN A 234 12.83 16.72 14.38
N THR A 235 13.89 16.82 13.57
CA THR A 235 14.17 15.87 12.49
C THR A 235 14.50 14.48 13.03
N VAL A 236 15.27 14.39 14.12
CA VAL A 236 15.66 13.09 14.71
C VAL A 236 14.49 12.39 15.39
N VAL A 237 13.64 13.11 16.13
CA VAL A 237 12.48 12.51 16.81
C VAL A 237 11.48 11.96 15.79
N GLY A 238 11.15 12.74 14.74
CA GLY A 238 10.26 12.28 13.67
C GLY A 238 10.81 11.05 12.93
N VAL A 239 12.13 10.98 12.71
CA VAL A 239 12.75 9.79 12.09
C VAL A 239 12.61 8.55 12.97
N SER A 240 12.74 8.67 14.29
CA SER A 240 12.62 7.51 15.19
C SER A 240 11.20 6.91 15.21
N GLU A 241 10.18 7.77 15.18
CA GLU A 241 8.78 7.37 15.09
C GLU A 241 8.48 6.72 13.73
N VAL A 242 9.01 7.29 12.64
CA VAL A 242 8.93 6.71 11.29
C VAL A 242 9.57 5.31 11.25
N VAL A 243 10.76 5.13 11.84
CA VAL A 243 11.45 3.83 11.90
C VAL A 243 10.68 2.83 12.74
N GLN A 244 10.10 3.27 13.86
CA GLN A 244 9.23 2.44 14.68
C GLN A 244 8.00 1.99 13.87
N GLU A 245 7.39 2.88 13.11
CA GLU A 245 6.25 2.57 12.25
C GLU A 245 6.62 1.55 11.15
N TYR A 246 7.81 1.67 10.56
CA TYR A 246 8.32 0.70 9.59
C TYR A 246 8.50 -0.69 10.18
N THR A 247 9.11 -0.76 11.37
CA THR A 247 9.46 -2.05 12.01
C THR A 247 8.28 -2.74 12.67
N MET A 248 7.26 -1.99 13.10
CA MET A 248 6.09 -2.54 13.79
C MET A 248 4.99 -3.01 12.83
N GLN A 249 5.08 -2.74 11.53
CA GLN A 249 4.08 -3.15 10.54
C GLN A 249 2.64 -2.78 10.98
N ASP A 250 1.74 -3.76 11.11
CA ASP A 250 0.34 -3.57 11.56
C ASP A 250 0.19 -3.18 13.04
N GLN A 251 1.25 -3.29 13.84
CA GLN A 251 1.30 -2.83 15.23
C GLN A 251 1.74 -1.37 15.34
N GLY A 252 2.14 -0.75 14.24
CA GLY A 252 2.49 0.66 14.15
C GLY A 252 1.38 1.53 14.76
N LYS A 253 1.78 2.50 15.58
CA LYS A 253 0.82 3.36 16.29
C LYS A 253 -0.05 4.08 15.27
N TYR A 254 0.58 4.65 14.25
CA TYR A 254 -0.09 5.50 13.29
C TYR A 254 -0.85 4.72 12.23
N THR A 255 -0.38 3.53 11.89
CA THR A 255 -1.13 2.56 11.10
C THR A 255 -2.43 2.21 11.81
N ARG A 256 -2.40 1.90 13.11
CA ARG A 256 -3.63 1.56 13.86
C ARG A 256 -4.59 2.74 14.04
N GLU A 257 -4.06 3.94 14.30
CA GLU A 257 -4.88 5.15 14.39
C GLU A 257 -5.54 5.48 13.04
N THR A 258 -4.78 5.42 11.94
CA THR A 258 -5.30 5.66 10.59
C THR A 258 -6.31 4.58 10.19
N TYR A 259 -6.05 3.31 10.52
CA TYR A 259 -6.98 2.21 10.31
C TYR A 259 -8.30 2.45 11.05
N ALA A 260 -8.25 2.87 12.32
CA ALA A 260 -9.46 3.18 13.10
C ALA A 260 -10.25 4.34 12.48
N ASN A 261 -9.57 5.36 11.97
CA ASN A 261 -10.21 6.47 11.25
C ASN A 261 -10.91 6.00 9.96
N ILE A 262 -10.26 5.13 9.18
CA ILE A 262 -10.87 4.53 7.98
C ILE A 262 -12.09 3.68 8.35
N VAL A 263 -11.99 2.84 9.39
CA VAL A 263 -13.13 2.04 9.87
C VAL A 263 -14.30 2.93 10.27
N ASN A 264 -14.04 4.03 10.97
CA ASN A 264 -15.10 4.97 11.36
C ASN A 264 -15.73 5.65 10.14
N ASP A 265 -14.91 6.10 9.20
CA ASP A 265 -15.39 6.69 7.95
C ASP A 265 -16.25 5.70 7.15
N LEU A 266 -15.82 4.45 6.99
CA LEU A 266 -16.58 3.42 6.27
C LEU A 266 -17.89 3.01 6.97
N LYS A 267 -17.97 3.17 8.30
CA LYS A 267 -19.25 2.99 9.03
C LYS A 267 -20.23 4.11 8.72
N GLN A 268 -19.75 5.34 8.57
CA GLN A 268 -20.57 6.51 8.30
C GLN A 268 -20.91 6.64 6.80
N ASN A 269 -19.97 6.24 5.95
CA ASN A 269 -20.01 6.33 4.50
C ASN A 269 -19.64 4.97 3.90
N PRO A 270 -20.54 3.97 3.94
CA PRO A 270 -20.28 2.66 3.37
C PRO A 270 -19.91 2.75 1.89
N LEU A 271 -19.01 1.87 1.46
CA LEU A 271 -18.64 1.74 0.05
C LEU A 271 -19.86 1.32 -0.78
N LEU A 272 -19.99 1.89 -1.97
CA LEU A 272 -20.96 1.44 -2.96
C LEU A 272 -20.63 0.01 -3.43
N PRO A 273 -21.61 -0.77 -3.93
CA PRO A 273 -21.33 -2.07 -4.51
C PRO A 273 -20.24 -1.99 -5.60
N GLY A 274 -19.21 -2.84 -5.47
CA GLY A 274 -18.06 -2.86 -6.38
C GLY A 274 -17.08 -1.70 -6.23
N GLN A 275 -17.29 -0.79 -5.27
CA GLN A 275 -16.35 0.30 -4.99
C GLN A 275 -15.13 -0.21 -4.24
N THR A 276 -13.95 0.17 -4.72
CA THR A 276 -12.67 -0.17 -4.11
C THR A 276 -12.12 0.99 -3.29
N VAL A 277 -11.03 0.76 -2.56
CA VAL A 277 -10.25 1.79 -1.88
C VAL A 277 -8.94 2.05 -2.63
N MET A 278 -8.47 3.29 -2.58
CA MET A 278 -7.11 3.67 -2.98
C MET A 278 -6.46 4.48 -1.86
N MET A 279 -5.21 4.21 -1.56
CA MET A 279 -4.48 4.92 -0.50
C MET A 279 -3.30 5.68 -1.08
N ILE A 280 -3.10 6.92 -0.60
CA ILE A 280 -2.04 7.82 -1.05
C ILE A 280 -1.30 8.31 0.18
N GLY A 281 -0.08 7.83 0.36
CA GLY A 281 0.81 8.19 1.46
C GLY A 281 1.89 9.16 1.00
N HIS A 282 2.09 10.26 1.72
CA HIS A 282 3.20 11.17 1.46
C HIS A 282 4.18 11.18 2.63
N SER A 283 5.47 11.25 2.30
CA SER A 283 6.57 11.11 3.23
C SER A 283 6.38 9.84 4.10
N GLY A 284 6.53 9.93 5.42
CA GLY A 284 6.30 8.78 6.31
C GLY A 284 4.85 8.25 6.34
N GLY A 285 3.89 8.93 5.68
CA GLY A 285 2.56 8.37 5.40
C GLY A 285 2.61 7.22 4.39
N GLY A 286 3.66 7.14 3.56
CA GLY A 286 3.92 6.01 2.66
C GLY A 286 4.07 4.67 3.40
N ALA A 287 4.73 4.69 4.56
CA ALA A 287 4.82 3.56 5.49
C ALA A 287 3.44 3.05 5.88
N VAL A 288 2.62 4.00 6.34
CA VAL A 288 1.31 3.73 6.92
C VAL A 288 0.36 3.17 5.87
N VAL A 289 0.28 3.77 4.69
CA VAL A 289 -0.58 3.25 3.62
C VAL A 289 -0.15 1.88 3.12
N SER A 290 1.15 1.58 3.17
CA SER A 290 1.66 0.25 2.79
C SER A 290 1.24 -0.82 3.80
N ASN A 291 1.25 -0.49 5.10
CA ASN A 291 0.76 -1.36 6.17
C ASN A 291 -0.77 -1.50 6.19
N LEU A 292 -1.50 -0.46 5.78
CA LEU A 292 -2.96 -0.45 5.79
C LEU A 292 -3.58 -1.37 4.75
N ALA A 293 -2.93 -1.56 3.58
CA ALA A 293 -3.46 -2.40 2.51
C ALA A 293 -3.85 -3.82 2.97
N PRO A 294 -2.95 -4.62 3.57
CA PRO A 294 -3.30 -5.93 4.11
C PRO A 294 -4.36 -5.85 5.22
N MET A 295 -4.34 -4.80 6.05
CA MET A 295 -5.29 -4.67 7.16
C MET A 295 -6.72 -4.45 6.65
N LEU A 296 -6.90 -3.60 5.65
CA LEU A 296 -8.23 -3.32 5.08
C LEU A 296 -8.80 -4.56 4.37
N GLU A 297 -7.99 -5.27 3.59
CA GLU A 297 -8.46 -6.49 2.90
C GLU A 297 -8.78 -7.60 3.90
N ASN A 298 -7.88 -7.88 4.85
CA ASN A 298 -8.01 -9.03 5.74
C ASN A 298 -9.08 -8.81 6.83
N ASN A 299 -9.19 -7.59 7.37
CA ASN A 299 -10.06 -7.32 8.51
C ASN A 299 -11.43 -6.76 8.12
N LEU A 300 -11.52 -6.02 7.01
CA LEU A 300 -12.77 -5.39 6.56
C LEU A 300 -13.33 -6.03 5.28
N GLY A 301 -12.57 -6.89 4.60
CA GLY A 301 -12.97 -7.44 3.31
C GLY A 301 -13.05 -6.40 2.20
N VAL A 302 -12.47 -5.21 2.41
CA VAL A 302 -12.48 -4.10 1.46
C VAL A 302 -11.39 -4.32 0.41
N ASP A 303 -11.72 -4.23 -0.87
CA ASP A 303 -10.76 -4.39 -1.96
C ASP A 303 -9.90 -3.14 -2.12
N VAL A 304 -8.57 -3.28 -2.05
CA VAL A 304 -7.63 -2.17 -2.18
C VAL A 304 -7.08 -2.16 -3.60
N SER A 305 -7.60 -1.24 -4.41
CA SER A 305 -7.24 -1.14 -5.83
C SER A 305 -5.87 -0.48 -6.10
N GLY A 306 -5.32 0.26 -5.13
CA GLY A 306 -4.04 0.93 -5.31
C GLY A 306 -3.44 1.51 -4.03
N VAL A 307 -2.10 1.44 -3.95
CA VAL A 307 -1.28 2.12 -2.94
C VAL A 307 -0.29 3.02 -3.66
N VAL A 308 -0.30 4.30 -3.32
CA VAL A 308 0.56 5.32 -3.91
C VAL A 308 1.41 5.94 -2.82
N THR A 309 2.72 5.96 -3.01
CA THR A 309 3.65 6.60 -2.07
C THR A 309 4.35 7.77 -2.74
N MET A 310 4.50 8.89 -2.02
CA MET A 310 5.11 10.12 -2.52
C MET A 310 6.19 10.62 -1.56
N GLY A 311 7.38 10.93 -2.05
CA GLY A 311 8.27 11.87 -1.37
C GLY A 311 9.20 11.37 -0.25
N SER A 312 9.07 10.16 0.31
CA SER A 312 10.05 9.58 1.27
C SER A 312 9.80 8.07 1.52
N PRO A 313 10.61 7.35 2.33
CA PRO A 313 10.80 5.91 2.20
C PRO A 313 9.52 5.07 2.22
N VAL A 314 9.50 4.05 1.39
CA VAL A 314 8.50 3.00 1.44
C VAL A 314 9.08 1.85 2.24
N ALA A 315 8.42 1.47 3.33
CA ALA A 315 8.59 0.15 3.89
C ALA A 315 7.39 -0.71 3.55
N ASN A 316 7.62 -2.02 3.54
CA ASN A 316 6.56 -3.02 3.45
C ASN A 316 5.80 -2.92 2.11
N ALA A 317 6.49 -2.41 1.07
CA ALA A 317 5.96 -2.30 -0.29
C ALA A 317 5.63 -3.68 -0.86
N ASP A 318 6.49 -4.67 -0.57
CA ASP A 318 6.30 -6.08 -0.84
C ASP A 318 4.97 -6.58 -0.30
N ARG A 319 4.67 -6.28 0.97
CA ARG A 319 3.42 -6.63 1.61
C ARG A 319 2.24 -5.91 0.94
N ALA A 320 2.34 -4.61 0.67
CA ALA A 320 1.28 -3.87 -0.02
C ALA A 320 0.96 -4.42 -1.42
N MET A 321 1.99 -4.82 -2.17
CA MET A 321 1.88 -5.38 -3.53
C MET A 321 1.13 -6.71 -3.60
N GLN A 322 1.07 -7.46 -2.51
CA GLN A 322 0.29 -8.71 -2.46
C GLN A 322 -1.22 -8.45 -2.54
N TYR A 323 -1.67 -7.24 -2.19
CA TYR A 323 -3.08 -6.89 -2.09
C TYR A 323 -3.48 -5.92 -3.22
N ALA A 324 -2.65 -4.90 -3.46
CA ALA A 324 -2.94 -3.78 -4.32
C ALA A 324 -1.84 -3.49 -5.34
N LYS A 325 -2.21 -2.83 -6.44
CA LYS A 325 -1.21 -2.23 -7.35
C LYS A 325 -0.44 -1.15 -6.58
N PHE A 326 0.89 -1.21 -6.66
CA PHE A 326 1.76 -0.28 -5.95
C PHE A 326 2.42 0.72 -6.92
N LEU A 327 2.41 2.00 -6.54
CA LEU A 327 2.99 3.10 -7.30
C LEU A 327 3.85 3.97 -6.39
N SER A 328 5.14 4.10 -6.68
CA SER A 328 6.01 5.04 -5.99
C SER A 328 6.33 6.22 -6.88
N ILE A 329 6.05 7.43 -6.39
CA ILE A 329 6.38 8.69 -7.02
C ILE A 329 7.46 9.37 -6.16
N SER A 330 8.60 9.67 -6.77
CA SER A 330 9.68 10.39 -6.10
C SER A 330 10.24 11.47 -7.00
N ASP A 331 10.75 12.55 -6.41
CA ASP A 331 11.56 13.55 -7.10
C ASP A 331 13.00 13.02 -7.16
N LYS A 332 13.74 13.46 -8.18
CA LYS A 332 15.17 13.24 -8.31
C LYS A 332 15.96 13.73 -7.08
N GLY A 333 15.41 14.67 -6.31
CA GLY A 333 15.99 15.17 -5.05
C GLY A 333 15.75 14.30 -3.81
N ASP A 334 14.91 13.27 -3.86
CA ASP A 334 14.55 12.46 -2.69
C ASP A 334 15.63 11.42 -2.36
N TYR A 335 16.75 11.86 -1.79
CA TYR A 335 17.83 10.97 -1.36
C TYR A 335 17.53 10.20 -0.07
N ILE A 336 16.52 10.61 0.70
CA ILE A 336 16.16 10.00 2.00
C ILE A 336 15.41 8.66 1.82
N GLY A 337 14.97 8.32 0.60
CA GLY A 337 14.08 7.18 0.32
C GLY A 337 14.72 5.90 -0.22
N GLN A 338 16.02 5.86 -0.47
CA GLN A 338 16.70 4.62 -0.91
C GLN A 338 17.64 4.15 0.20
N PRO A 339 17.33 3.04 0.91
CA PRO A 339 16.81 1.79 0.36
C PRO A 339 15.45 1.34 0.93
N TRP A 340 14.72 0.57 0.11
CA TRP A 340 13.54 -0.21 0.48
C TRP A 340 13.83 -1.05 1.72
N ILE A 341 13.05 -0.84 2.80
CA ILE A 341 13.03 -1.76 3.92
C ILE A 341 12.03 -2.86 3.54
N ARG A 342 12.55 -3.96 2.98
CA ARG A 342 11.79 -5.19 2.75
C ARG A 342 11.46 -5.81 4.11
N SER A 343 10.21 -6.18 4.32
CA SER A 343 9.71 -6.38 5.68
C SER A 343 9.56 -7.83 6.11
N ASP A 344 9.42 -8.77 5.17
CA ASP A 344 8.93 -10.11 5.55
C ASP A 344 9.89 -11.28 5.29
N GLU A 345 11.07 -11.09 4.67
CA GLU A 345 11.95 -12.21 4.32
C GLU A 345 13.22 -12.37 5.18
N GLY A 346 13.39 -11.57 6.25
CA GLY A 346 14.53 -11.72 7.16
C GLY A 346 15.91 -11.57 6.50
N ARG A 347 15.98 -11.05 5.27
CA ARG A 347 17.23 -10.84 4.53
C ARG A 347 17.35 -9.39 4.09
N ASN A 348 18.41 -8.76 4.60
CA ASN A 348 18.92 -7.43 4.29
C ASN A 348 18.05 -6.26 4.75
N PHE A 349 18.17 -5.93 6.04
CA PHE A 349 18.08 -4.53 6.47
C PHE A 349 19.27 -3.81 5.82
N ILE A 350 19.07 -3.14 4.68
CA ILE A 350 20.05 -2.13 4.27
C ILE A 350 19.78 -0.96 5.20
N THR A 351 20.64 -0.77 6.21
CA THR A 351 20.60 0.42 7.07
C THR A 351 20.48 1.65 6.18
N PRO A 352 19.44 2.49 6.36
CA PRO A 352 19.31 3.68 5.55
C PRO A 352 20.57 4.54 5.69
N GLY A 353 21.06 5.09 4.57
CA GLY A 353 22.21 6.01 4.54
C GLY A 353 22.01 7.32 5.32
N LEU A 354 20.89 7.43 6.03
CA LEU A 354 20.51 8.52 6.94
C LEU A 354 21.61 8.83 7.97
N MET A 355 22.32 7.81 8.48
CA MET A 355 23.39 8.02 9.48
C MET A 355 24.71 8.49 8.87
N THR A 356 25.04 8.09 7.63
CA THR A 356 26.30 8.46 6.98
C THR A 356 26.35 9.93 6.53
N GLY A 357 25.21 10.52 6.15
CA GLY A 357 25.14 11.92 5.74
C GLY A 357 25.16 12.92 6.91
N ILE A 358 24.68 12.52 8.08
CA ILE A 358 24.56 13.41 9.26
C ILE A 358 25.87 13.44 10.10
N LEU A 359 26.68 12.36 10.06
CA LEU A 359 27.85 12.21 10.94
C LEU A 359 29.22 12.37 10.25
N ALA A 360 29.29 12.54 8.92
CA ALA A 360 30.56 12.69 8.22
C ALA A 360 31.05 14.16 8.17
N PRO A 361 32.26 14.49 8.66
CA PRO A 361 32.83 15.83 8.49
C PRO A 361 33.10 16.12 7.00
N LYS A 362 32.77 17.34 6.55
CA LYS A 362 32.77 17.82 5.15
C LYS A 362 34.11 17.74 4.38
N SER A 363 35.17 17.15 4.92
CA SER A 363 36.55 17.35 4.41
C SER A 363 37.35 16.09 4.09
N LEU A 364 36.73 14.93 3.85
CA LEU A 364 37.46 13.75 3.37
C LEU A 364 36.97 13.32 1.98
N PRO A 365 37.87 13.18 0.97
CA PRO A 365 37.51 12.59 -0.31
C PRO A 365 37.35 11.09 -0.11
N PHE A 366 36.10 10.63 -0.08
CA PHE A 366 35.79 9.22 0.06
C PHE A 366 35.65 8.58 -1.33
N VAL A 367 36.63 7.76 -1.72
CA VAL A 367 36.52 6.85 -2.87
C VAL A 367 35.85 5.57 -2.37
N VAL A 368 34.54 5.44 -2.59
CA VAL A 368 33.86 4.15 -2.49
C VAL A 368 34.10 3.40 -3.81
N PRO A 369 34.70 2.20 -3.79
CA PRO A 369 34.81 1.38 -5.00
C PRO A 369 33.41 1.04 -5.53
N GLY A 370 33.10 1.61 -6.70
CA GLY A 370 31.98 1.34 -7.61
C GLY A 370 30.83 0.44 -7.16
N VAL A 371 29.73 1.06 -6.74
CA VAL A 371 28.38 0.56 -7.02
C VAL A 371 27.99 1.02 -8.43
N LEU A 372 28.73 0.55 -9.44
CA LEU A 372 28.41 0.73 -10.87
C LEU A 372 27.57 -0.46 -11.36
N GLY A 373 26.52 -0.80 -10.61
CA GLY A 373 25.63 -1.93 -10.93
C GLY A 373 24.20 -1.82 -10.40
N ALA A 374 23.87 -0.81 -9.59
CA ALA A 374 22.51 -0.64 -9.05
C ALA A 374 21.49 -0.16 -10.10
N ASP A 375 21.93 0.38 -11.24
CA ASP A 375 21.03 0.79 -12.33
C ASP A 375 20.44 -0.40 -13.13
N GLN A 376 20.90 -1.63 -12.87
CA GLN A 376 20.41 -2.84 -13.56
C GLN A 376 19.93 -3.97 -12.64
N ALA A 377 20.01 -3.80 -11.31
CA ALA A 377 19.54 -4.82 -10.37
C ALA A 377 18.00 -4.84 -10.34
N SER A 378 17.43 -5.76 -11.12
CA SER A 378 16.05 -6.29 -11.05
C SER A 378 14.95 -5.25 -10.86
N ARG A 379 14.45 -4.70 -11.97
CA ARG A 379 13.11 -4.12 -12.03
C ARG A 379 12.11 -5.24 -11.76
N ASP A 380 11.62 -5.35 -10.52
CA ASP A 380 10.51 -6.25 -10.18
C ASP A 380 9.29 -5.84 -11.01
N ALA A 381 8.72 -6.79 -11.75
CA ALA A 381 7.65 -6.55 -12.73
C ALA A 381 6.35 -5.95 -12.11
N GLY A 382 6.25 -5.89 -10.78
CA GLY A 382 5.11 -5.33 -10.05
C GLY A 382 5.22 -3.85 -9.68
N ILE A 383 6.42 -3.26 -9.63
CA ILE A 383 6.57 -1.88 -9.15
C ILE A 383 6.72 -0.91 -10.32
N ASN A 384 5.78 0.02 -10.44
CA ASN A 384 5.92 1.14 -11.35
C ASN A 384 6.58 2.31 -10.61
N TYR A 385 7.79 2.67 -11.06
CA TYR A 385 8.53 3.82 -10.56
C TYR A 385 8.40 4.99 -11.51
N PHE A 386 8.03 6.14 -10.96
CA PHE A 386 8.07 7.40 -11.69
C PHE A 386 8.93 8.38 -10.91
N THR A 387 9.98 8.85 -11.56
CA THR A 387 10.73 10.01 -11.10
C THR A 387 10.13 11.24 -11.77
N THR A 388 9.59 12.18 -10.99
CA THR A 388 9.15 13.47 -11.52
C THR A 388 10.38 14.29 -11.90
N ASN A 389 10.33 14.97 -13.05
CA ASN A 389 11.47 15.73 -13.58
C ASN A 389 11.38 17.21 -13.19
N ALA A 390 10.69 17.50 -12.09
CA ALA A 390 10.50 18.85 -11.59
C ALA A 390 11.88 19.44 -11.27
N ASN A 391 12.42 20.25 -12.18
CA ASN A 391 13.57 21.12 -11.94
C ASN A 391 13.16 22.21 -10.92
N ALA A 392 12.82 21.83 -9.69
CA ALA A 392 12.74 22.74 -8.57
C ALA A 392 14.19 23.01 -8.15
N GLY A 393 14.75 24.13 -8.60
CA GLY A 393 16.14 24.55 -8.35
C GLY A 393 16.49 24.84 -6.88
N ASN A 394 16.00 24.05 -5.92
CA ASN A 394 16.39 24.11 -4.52
C ASN A 394 16.26 22.72 -3.84
N PRO A 395 17.37 22.01 -3.55
CA PRO A 395 17.35 20.57 -3.23
C PRO A 395 16.68 20.10 -1.92
N ILE A 396 16.03 20.96 -1.13
CA ILE A 396 15.44 20.56 0.17
C ILE A 396 14.07 21.21 0.47
N SER A 397 13.62 22.26 -0.24
CA SER A 397 12.52 23.09 0.29
C SER A 397 11.10 22.75 -0.14
N ASN A 398 10.84 21.91 -1.14
CA ASN A 398 9.49 21.81 -1.73
C ASN A 398 8.87 20.40 -1.69
N HIS A 399 8.94 19.70 -0.55
CA HIS A 399 8.13 18.49 -0.29
C HIS A 399 6.62 18.72 -0.53
N ASN A 400 6.14 19.97 -0.41
CA ASN A 400 4.74 20.30 -0.66
C ASN A 400 4.35 20.29 -2.16
N SER A 401 5.32 20.19 -3.08
CA SER A 401 5.07 20.27 -4.52
C SER A 401 4.38 19.03 -5.10
N TYR A 402 4.49 17.86 -4.46
CA TYR A 402 3.79 16.64 -4.91
C TYR A 402 2.27 16.85 -4.99
N TRP A 403 1.71 17.51 -3.98
CA TRP A 403 0.27 17.70 -3.81
C TRP A 403 -0.38 18.61 -4.83
N SER A 404 0.39 19.39 -5.58
CA SER A 404 -0.14 20.32 -6.59
C SER A 404 0.41 20.07 -7.99
N SER A 405 1.17 18.99 -8.17
CA SER A 405 1.80 18.70 -9.45
C SER A 405 0.82 18.04 -10.42
N ASN A 406 0.67 18.64 -11.61
CA ASN A 406 -0.03 18.04 -12.74
C ASN A 406 0.60 16.70 -13.18
N GLU A 407 1.90 16.51 -12.91
CA GLU A 407 2.58 15.23 -13.22
C GLU A 407 2.02 14.11 -12.35
N VAL A 408 1.77 14.36 -11.05
CA VAL A 408 1.21 13.34 -10.15
C VAL A 408 -0.16 12.88 -10.63
N VAL A 409 -1.05 13.80 -11.03
CA VAL A 409 -2.35 13.45 -11.62
C VAL A 409 -2.19 12.64 -12.90
N SER A 410 -1.27 13.04 -13.77
CA SER A 410 -1.04 12.35 -15.04
C SER A 410 -0.52 10.92 -14.80
N ILE A 411 0.39 10.75 -13.85
CA ILE A 411 0.91 9.45 -13.43
C ILE A 411 -0.23 8.60 -12.84
N LEU A 412 -1.09 9.18 -12.00
CA LEU A 412 -2.26 8.49 -11.44
C LEU A 412 -3.23 8.03 -12.53
N LYS A 413 -3.60 8.90 -13.48
CA LYS A 413 -4.47 8.54 -14.61
C LYS A 413 -3.90 7.37 -15.42
N ASN A 414 -2.61 7.44 -15.74
CA ASN A 414 -1.94 6.42 -16.56
C ASN A 414 -1.74 5.10 -15.79
N SER A 415 -1.50 5.18 -14.48
CA SER A 415 -1.24 4.00 -13.65
C SER A 415 -2.54 3.34 -13.18
N TYR A 416 -3.63 4.08 -13.06
CA TYR A 416 -4.91 3.59 -12.56
C TYR A 416 -6.04 3.95 -13.53
N PRO A 417 -6.25 3.11 -14.58
CA PRO A 417 -7.31 3.34 -15.57
C PRO A 417 -8.71 3.49 -14.96
N GLN A 418 -8.96 2.85 -13.81
CA GLN A 418 -10.23 2.99 -13.08
C GLN A 418 -10.44 4.39 -12.47
N VAL A 419 -9.36 5.14 -12.24
CA VAL A 419 -9.40 6.51 -11.71
C VAL A 419 -9.48 7.53 -12.86
N ALA A 420 -8.92 7.20 -14.03
CA ALA A 420 -8.78 8.14 -15.13
C ALA A 420 -10.09 8.82 -15.59
N PRO A 421 -11.25 8.14 -15.71
CA PRO A 421 -12.51 8.77 -16.08
C PRO A 421 -12.99 9.84 -15.10
N TYR A 422 -12.51 9.80 -13.86
CA TYR A 422 -12.90 10.70 -12.77
C TYR A 422 -11.93 11.86 -12.58
N LEU A 423 -10.83 11.89 -13.31
CA LEU A 423 -9.87 12.98 -13.30
C LEU A 423 -9.88 13.67 -14.68
N LYS A 424 -10.30 14.93 -14.72
CA LYS A 424 -10.32 15.82 -15.87
C LYS A 424 -8.95 16.40 -16.17
#